data_AF-A0A3D2S5R7-F1
#
_entry.id   AF-A0A3D2S5R7-F1
#
_cell.length_a   1.000
_cell.length_b   1.000
_cell.length_c   1.000
_cell.angle_alpha   90.00
_cell.angle_beta   90.00
_cell.angle_gamma   90.00
#
_symmetry.space_group_name_H-M   'P 1'
#
loop_
_entity.id
_entity.type
_entity.pdbx_description
1 polymer ?
#
loop_
_entity_poly.entity_id
_entity_poly.type
_entity_poly.pdbx_seq_one_letter_code
_entity_poly.pdbx_strand_id
1 'polypeptide(L)'
;MKNIKYILFCLPVFFFSWSCTTDAPVLDTEQFVPPSVQEMVMYEVNLRVFSDTYDFDGVTAGLDHMASLGVNTIWLMPVFPVGQLN
;
A
#
# COMPACT_ATOMS: atom_id res chain seq x y z
N MET A 1 52.48 -4.79 -18.55
CA MET A 1 51.24 -4.28 -19.18
C MET A 1 50.55 -5.38 -20.01
N LYS A 2 50.02 -6.46 -19.40
CA LYS A 2 49.21 -7.45 -20.17
C LYS A 2 48.03 -8.05 -19.40
N ASN A 3 47.87 -7.65 -18.15
CA ASN A 3 47.00 -8.27 -17.15
C ASN A 3 45.96 -7.29 -16.57
N ILE A 4 46.02 -6.00 -16.95
CA ILE A 4 45.05 -4.97 -16.54
C ILE A 4 43.77 -5.01 -17.41
N LYS A 5 43.83 -5.60 -18.61
CA LYS A 5 42.67 -5.73 -19.52
C LYS A 5 41.64 -6.77 -19.04
N TYR A 6 42.05 -7.80 -18.31
CA TYR A 6 41.13 -8.84 -17.83
C TYR A 6 40.31 -8.40 -16.61
N ILE A 7 40.77 -7.39 -15.86
CA ILE A 7 40.08 -6.86 -14.69
C ILE A 7 38.92 -5.92 -15.11
N LEU A 8 39.05 -5.24 -16.26
CA LEU A 8 38.01 -4.35 -16.80
C LEU A 8 36.87 -5.10 -17.53
N PHE A 9 37.03 -6.40 -17.80
CA PHE A 9 36.04 -7.23 -18.50
C PHE A 9 35.20 -8.12 -17.56
N CYS A 10 35.62 -8.32 -16.30
CA CYS A 10 34.86 -9.11 -15.32
C CYS A 10 33.84 -8.30 -14.50
N LEU A 11 33.94 -6.96 -14.51
CA LEU A 11 33.11 -6.08 -13.69
C LEU A 11 31.62 -5.97 -14.09
N PRO A 12 31.19 -6.21 -15.35
CA PRO A 12 29.76 -6.22 -15.67
C PRO A 12 29.09 -7.57 -15.39
N VAL A 13 29.84 -8.65 -15.14
CA VAL A 13 29.27 -9.99 -14.83
C VAL A 13 28.86 -10.10 -13.36
N PHE A 14 29.51 -9.34 -12.48
CA PHE A 14 29.21 -9.38 -11.04
C PHE A 14 28.02 -8.49 -10.63
N PHE A 15 27.64 -7.51 -11.46
CA PHE A 15 26.49 -6.63 -11.18
C PHE A 15 25.16 -7.18 -11.72
N PHE A 16 25.19 -8.12 -12.67
CA PHE A 16 23.95 -8.64 -13.28
C PHE A 16 23.33 -9.82 -12.52
N SER A 17 24.06 -10.43 -11.57
CA SER A 17 23.56 -11.55 -10.74
C SER A 17 22.91 -11.12 -9.42
N TRP A 18 22.87 -9.83 -9.12
CA TRP A 18 22.19 -9.27 -7.93
C TRP A 18 20.93 -8.46 -8.28
N SER A 19 20.42 -8.62 -9.50
CA SER A 19 19.20 -7.94 -9.95
C SER A 19 18.03 -8.91 -10.10
N CYS A 20 17.82 -9.79 -9.12
CA CYS A 20 16.48 -10.28 -8.79
C CYS A 20 16.49 -10.97 -7.42
N THR A 21 16.29 -10.20 -6.36
CA THR A 21 15.41 -10.68 -5.29
C THR A 21 14.38 -9.59 -5.11
N THR A 22 13.22 -9.79 -5.73
CA THR A 22 12.01 -9.11 -5.26
C THR A 22 11.57 -9.96 -4.08
N ASP A 23 12.08 -9.66 -2.89
CA ASP A 23 11.40 -10.10 -1.68
C ASP A 23 10.07 -9.37 -1.70
N ALA A 24 9.07 -9.98 -2.36
CA ALA A 24 7.70 -9.56 -2.18
C ALA A 24 7.49 -9.57 -0.67
N PRO A 25 6.96 -8.49 -0.07
CA PRO A 25 6.64 -8.52 1.35
C PRO A 25 5.80 -9.75 1.56
N VAL A 26 6.34 -10.74 2.29
CA VAL A 26 5.57 -11.88 2.74
C VAL A 26 4.46 -11.23 3.55
N LEU A 27 3.24 -11.27 3.01
CA LEU A 27 2.06 -10.89 3.76
C LEU A 27 2.01 -11.91 4.88
N ASP A 28 2.65 -11.57 6.00
CA ASP A 28 2.49 -12.28 7.25
C ASP A 28 0.99 -12.29 7.45
N THR A 29 0.36 -13.45 7.30
CA THR A 29 -1.03 -13.64 7.65
C THR A 29 -1.14 -13.67 9.17
N GLU A 30 -0.44 -12.75 9.85
CA GLU A 30 -0.74 -12.29 11.19
C GLU A 30 -2.22 -11.95 11.14
N GLN A 31 -2.98 -12.83 11.79
CA GLN A 31 -4.40 -12.96 11.59
C GLN A 31 -5.04 -11.66 12.08
N PHE A 32 -5.53 -10.81 11.16
CA PHE A 32 -6.24 -9.61 11.55
C PHE A 32 -7.43 -10.01 12.43
N VAL A 33 -7.39 -9.62 13.70
CA VAL A 33 -8.50 -9.80 14.64
C VAL A 33 -9.25 -8.46 14.70
N PRO A 34 -10.51 -8.40 14.24
CA PRO A 34 -11.29 -7.17 14.34
C PRO A 34 -11.51 -6.80 15.81
N PRO A 35 -11.58 -5.49 16.15
CA PRO A 35 -11.87 -5.07 17.51
C PRO A 35 -13.27 -5.52 17.94
N SER A 36 -13.47 -5.70 19.25
CA SER A 36 -14.83 -5.89 19.76
C SER A 36 -15.67 -4.62 19.53
N VAL A 37 -17.01 -4.76 19.54
CA VAL A 37 -17.91 -3.61 19.33
C VAL A 37 -17.67 -2.51 20.37
N GLN A 38 -17.29 -2.88 21.59
CA GLN A 38 -17.03 -1.94 22.69
C GLN A 38 -15.70 -1.19 22.52
N GLU A 39 -14.75 -1.73 21.76
CA GLU A 39 -13.43 -1.15 21.50
C GLU A 39 -13.36 -0.39 20.18
N MET A 40 -14.47 -0.35 19.44
CA MET A 40 -14.54 0.26 18.11
C MET A 40 -14.39 1.78 18.20
N VAL A 41 -13.38 2.30 17.52
CA VAL A 41 -13.21 3.73 17.21
C VAL A 41 -13.38 3.87 15.72
N MET A 42 -14.59 4.25 15.31
CA MET A 42 -15.02 4.23 13.91
C MET A 42 -14.92 5.60 13.24
N TYR A 43 -14.36 5.63 12.03
CA TYR A 43 -14.33 6.81 11.17
C TYR A 43 -15.18 6.58 9.93
N GLU A 44 -16.20 7.41 9.72
CA GLU A 44 -17.02 7.37 8.51
C GLU A 44 -16.37 8.22 7.41
N VAL A 45 -16.12 7.62 6.25
CA VAL A 45 -15.45 8.26 5.13
C VAL A 45 -16.30 8.23 3.87
N ASN A 46 -16.41 9.39 3.22
CA ASN A 46 -16.98 9.54 1.90
C ASN A 46 -15.87 9.63 0.86
N LEU A 47 -15.72 8.62 0.00
CA LEU A 47 -14.66 8.57 -1.02
C LEU A 47 -14.66 9.83 -1.91
N ARG A 48 -15.85 10.37 -2.24
CA ARG A 48 -16.04 11.50 -3.15
C ARG A 48 -15.64 12.85 -2.54
N VAL A 49 -15.49 12.93 -1.22
CA VAL A 49 -15.16 14.19 -0.51
C VAL A 49 -13.83 14.08 0.21
N PHE A 50 -13.41 12.87 0.55
CA PHE A 50 -12.19 12.62 1.31
C PHE A 50 -10.91 12.90 0.53
N SER A 51 -10.92 12.65 -0.79
CA SER A 51 -9.74 12.78 -1.65
C SER A 51 -10.11 13.35 -3.01
N ASP A 52 -9.13 13.97 -3.68
CA ASP A 52 -9.29 14.52 -5.03
C ASP A 52 -9.40 13.43 -6.11
N THR A 53 -8.98 12.20 -5.81
CA THR A 53 -9.06 11.05 -6.74
C THR A 53 -10.44 10.39 -6.72
N TYR A 54 -11.24 10.65 -5.69
CA TYR A 54 -12.62 10.14 -5.53
C TYR A 54 -12.73 8.61 -5.53
N ASP A 55 -11.66 7.90 -5.14
CA ASP A 55 -11.52 6.45 -5.23
C ASP A 55 -10.95 5.83 -3.94
N PHE A 56 -10.72 4.52 -3.96
CA PHE A 56 -10.16 3.79 -2.83
C PHE A 56 -8.68 4.09 -2.60
N ASP A 57 -7.94 4.47 -3.64
CA ASP A 57 -6.52 4.80 -3.53
C ASP A 57 -6.35 6.10 -2.73
N GLY A 58 -7.23 7.08 -2.95
CA GLY A 58 -7.29 8.30 -2.16
C GLY A 58 -7.61 8.05 -0.68
N VAL A 59 -8.47 7.08 -0.37
CA VAL A 59 -8.72 6.65 1.02
C VAL A 59 -7.49 5.94 1.61
N THR A 60 -6.87 5.05 0.83
CA THR A 60 -5.66 4.30 1.24
C THR A 60 -4.52 5.24 1.61
N ALA A 61 -4.32 6.31 0.83
CA ALA A 61 -3.31 7.33 1.11
C ALA A 61 -3.54 8.08 2.45
N GLY A 62 -4.76 8.08 2.97
CA GLY A 62 -5.13 8.73 4.23
C GLY A 62 -5.13 7.80 5.46
N LEU A 63 -4.86 6.50 5.30
CA LEU A 63 -4.96 5.53 6.40
C LEU A 63 -4.00 5.86 7.56
N ASP A 64 -2.78 6.30 7.26
CA ASP A 64 -1.81 6.70 8.29
C ASP A 64 -2.32 7.86 9.16
N HIS A 65 -3.03 8.81 8.54
CA HIS A 65 -3.66 9.91 9.26
C HIS A 65 -4.77 9.41 10.18
N MET A 66 -5.67 8.55 9.68
CA MET A 66 -6.75 7.97 10.49
C MET A 66 -6.20 7.15 11.66
N ALA A 67 -5.17 6.33 11.41
CA ALA A 67 -4.48 5.57 12.44
C ALA A 67 -3.85 6.47 13.51
N SER A 68 -3.29 7.62 13.12
CA SER A 68 -2.73 8.60 14.06
C SER A 68 -3.78 9.22 15.02
N LEU A 69 -5.05 9.20 14.64
CA LEU A 69 -6.18 9.64 15.47
C LEU A 69 -6.68 8.53 16.41
N GLY A 70 -6.11 7.31 16.33
CA GLY A 70 -6.56 6.14 17.08
C GLY A 70 -7.78 5.43 16.47
N VAL A 71 -8.12 5.72 15.21
CA VAL A 71 -9.18 5.01 14.49
C VAL A 71 -8.73 3.57 14.24
N ASN A 72 -9.63 2.62 14.51
CA ASN A 72 -9.39 1.19 14.27
C ASN A 72 -10.42 0.54 13.35
N THR A 73 -11.49 1.27 13.00
CA THR A 73 -12.56 0.79 12.12
C THR A 73 -12.96 1.90 11.14
N ILE A 74 -13.17 1.54 9.87
CA ILE A 74 -13.58 2.48 8.82
C ILE A 74 -14.98 2.11 8.33
N TRP A 75 -15.89 3.08 8.33
CA TRP A 75 -17.19 2.98 7.67
C TRP A 75 -17.09 3.67 6.31
N LEU A 76 -17.22 2.91 5.23
CA LEU A 76 -17.31 3.46 3.88
C LEU A 76 -18.74 3.89 3.58
N MET A 77 -18.96 5.16 3.27
CA MET A 77 -20.23 5.60 2.69
C MET A 77 -20.50 4.83 1.39
N PRO A 78 -21.77 4.73 0.95
CA PRO A 78 -22.16 3.97 -0.24
C PRO A 78 -21.20 4.01 -1.43
N VAL A 79 -20.69 2.84 -1.82
CA VAL A 79 -19.72 2.67 -2.91
C VAL A 79 -20.34 2.20 -4.23
N PHE A 80 -21.68 2.10 -4.29
CA PHE A 80 -22.39 1.72 -5.50
C PHE A 80 -22.48 2.88 -6.52
N PRO A 81 -22.69 2.59 -7.81
CA PRO A 81 -22.87 3.61 -8.84
C PRO A 81 -24.06 4.54 -8.55
N VAL A 82 -23.93 5.82 -8.93
CA VAL A 82 -25.02 6.79 -8.83
C VAL A 82 -26.00 6.56 -9.98
N GLY A 83 -27.30 6.59 -9.68
CA GLY A 83 -28.35 6.47 -10.69
C GLY A 83 -28.26 7.57 -11.75
N GLN A 84 -28.59 7.22 -12.99
CA GLN A 84 -28.64 8.14 -14.12
C GLN A 84 -30.10 8.52 -14.39
N LEU A 85 -30.35 9.75 -14.85
CA LEU A 85 -31.67 10.14 -15.34
C LEU A 85 -31.92 9.42 -16.68
N ASN A 86 -33.11 8.85 -16.85
CA ASN A 86 -33.54 8.20 -18.09
C ASN A 86 -34.09 9.21 -19.10
#